data_AF-A0A849M3H1-F1
#
_entry.id   AF-A0A849M3H1-F1
#
_cell.length_a   1.000
_cell.length_b   1.000
_cell.length_c   1.000
_cell.angle_alpha   90.00
_cell.angle_beta   90.00
_cell.angle_gamma   90.00
#
_symmetry.space_group_name_H-M   'P 1'
#
loop_
_entity.id
_entity.type
_entity.pdbx_description
1 polymer ?
#
loop_
_entity_poly.entity_id
_entity_poly.type
_entity_poly.pdbx_seq_one_letter_code
_entity_poly.pdbx_strand_id
1 'polypeptide(L)' 'MAKIRWTNEAVNWLNEIYNYISQENPNAAHKVVNGIYNKAQVLREFPKVGH' A
#
# COMPACT_ATOMS: atom_id res chain seq x y z
N MET A 1 -16.49 -11.75 -2.87
CA MET A 1 -15.49 -10.67 -2.73
C MET A 1 -15.35 -10.28 -1.27
N ALA A 2 -14.13 -10.19 -0.75
CA ALA A 2 -13.88 -9.65 0.58
C ALA A 2 -13.76 -8.12 0.55
N LYS A 3 -14.06 -7.48 1.68
CA LYS A 3 -13.87 -6.04 1.86
C LYS A 3 -12.51 -5.78 2.51
N ILE A 4 -11.68 -4.98 1.86
CA ILE A 4 -10.42 -4.51 2.44
C ILE A 4 -10.71 -3.30 3.31
N ARG A 5 -10.15 -3.29 4.52
CA ARG A 5 -10.15 -2.15 5.43
C ARG A 5 -8.71 -1.87 5.83
N TRP A 6 -8.28 -0.63 5.68
CA TRP A 6 -7.01 -0.16 6.18
C TRP A 6 -7.20 0.37 7.61
N THR A 7 -6.29 0.02 8.50
CA THR A 7 -6.21 0.68 9.81
C THR A 7 -5.58 2.05 9.64
N ASN A 8 -5.85 2.96 10.57
CA ASN A 8 -5.20 4.27 10.58
C ASN A 8 -3.67 4.14 10.62
N GLU A 9 -3.16 3.16 11.37
CA GLU A 9 -1.74 2.84 11.42
C GLU A 9 -1.18 2.45 10.05
N ALA A 10 -1.85 1.56 9.31
CA ALA A 10 -1.40 1.15 7.99
C ALA A 10 -1.41 2.30 6.98
N VAL A 11 -2.38 3.22 7.10
CA VAL A 11 -2.39 4.46 6.30
C VAL A 11 -1.21 5.36 6.68
N ASN A 12 -0.90 5.49 7.97
CA ASN A 12 0.25 6.27 8.42
C ASN A 12 1.56 5.70 7.86
N TRP A 13 1.72 4.37 7.88
CA TRP A 13 2.88 3.72 7.28
C TRP A 13 3.03 4.00 5.78
N LEU A 14 1.94 4.02 5.01
CA LEU A 14 2.01 4.39 3.59
C LEU A 14 2.48 5.84 3.40
N ASN A 15 2.04 6.76 4.26
CA ASN A 15 2.48 8.16 4.23
C ASN A 15 3.95 8.29 4.61
N GLU A 16 4.41 7.58 5.64
CA GLU A 16 5.83 7.59 6.05
C GLU A 16 6.74 7.05 4.94
N ILE A 17 6.35 5.95 4.29
CA ILE A 17 7.08 5.40 3.13
C ILE A 17 7.15 6.43 2.00
N TYR A 18 6.03 7.08 1.68
CA TYR A 18 5.99 8.12 0.67
C TYR A 18 6.96 9.25 1.02
N ASN A 19 6.81 9.82 2.22
CA ASN A 19 7.58 10.97 2.67
C ASN A 19 9.07 10.66 2.65
N TYR A 20 9.48 9.50 3.16
CA TYR A 20 10.88 9.07 3.17
C TYR A 20 11.47 9.00 1.76
N ILE A 21 10.84 8.25 0.84
CA ILE A 21 11.37 8.07 -0.52
C ILE A 21 11.31 9.38 -1.31
N SER A 22 10.29 10.21 -1.07
CA SER A 22 10.07 11.48 -1.80
C SER A 22 11.18 12.51 -1.58
N GLN A 23 11.96 12.39 -0.49
CA GLN A 23 13.11 13.26 -0.22
C GLN A 23 14.16 13.18 -1.35
N GLU A 24 14.32 12.02 -1.98
CA GLU A 24 15.27 11.81 -3.06
C GLU A 24 14.58 11.58 -4.42
N ASN A 25 13.46 10.86 -4.44
CA ASN A 25 12.79 10.47 -5.67
C ASN A 25 11.26 10.39 -5.51
N PRO A 26 10.54 11.50 -5.72
CA PRO A 26 9.08 11.55 -5.64
C PRO A 26 8.38 10.57 -6.60
N ASN A 27 8.95 10.34 -7.78
CA ASN A 27 8.40 9.39 -8.74
C ASN A 27 8.50 7.95 -8.23
N ALA A 28 9.61 7.58 -7.58
CA ALA A 28 9.74 6.28 -6.94
C ALA A 28 8.78 6.13 -5.76
N ALA A 29 8.61 7.18 -4.94
CA ALA A 29 7.67 7.19 -3.82
C ALA A 29 6.24 6.85 -4.27
N HIS A 30 5.77 7.52 -5.35
CA HIS A 30 4.47 7.22 -5.95
C HIS A 30 4.36 5.77 -6.45
N LYS A 31 5.39 5.26 -7.14
CA LYS A 31 5.40 3.89 -7.65
C LYS A 31 5.30 2.87 -6.52
N VAL A 32 6.02 3.07 -5.42
CA VAL A 32 6.04 2.16 -4.27
C VAL A 32 4.68 2.13 -3.58
N VAL A 33 4.13 3.29 -3.22
CA VAL A 33 2.82 3.37 -2.53
C VAL A 33 1.71 2.77 -3.39
N ASN A 34 1.68 3.10 -4.69
CA ASN A 34 0.69 2.53 -5.61
C ASN A 34 0.89 1.02 -5.77
N GLY A 35 2.13 0.53 -5.80
CA GLY A 35 2.43 -0.90 -5.84
C GLY A 35 1.86 -1.65 -4.64
N ILE A 36 2.08 -1.12 -3.43
CA ILE A 36 1.55 -1.70 -2.18
C ILE A 36 0.01 -1.68 -2.20
N TYR A 37 -0.58 -0.53 -2.52
CA TYR A 37 -2.04 -0.40 -2.60
C TYR A 37 -2.65 -1.39 -3.59
N ASN A 38 -2.09 -1.49 -4.80
CA ASN A 38 -2.57 -2.40 -5.85
C ASN A 38 -2.42 -3.87 -5.46
N LYS A 39 -1.29 -4.24 -4.85
CA LYS A 39 -1.07 -5.62 -4.40
C LYS A 39 -2.07 -6.04 -3.33
N ALA A 40 -2.42 -5.14 -2.41
CA ALA A 40 -3.45 -5.38 -1.42
C ALA A 40 -4.83 -5.63 -2.06
N GLN A 41 -5.15 -5.01 -3.20
CA GLN A 41 -6.46 -5.18 -3.86
C GLN A 41 -6.72 -6.61 -4.34
N VAL A 42 -5.67 -7.40 -4.58
CA VAL A 42 -5.79 -8.83 -4.92
C VAL A 42 -6.56 -9.60 -3.84
N LEU A 43 -6.47 -9.18 -2.58
CA LEU A 43 -7.16 -9.81 -1.45
C LEU A 43 -8.69 -9.73 -1.54
N ARG A 44 -9.25 -8.82 -2.36
CA ARG A 44 -10.71 -8.78 -2.58
C ARG A 44 -11.20 -10.06 -3.27
N GLU A 45 -10.40 -10.60 -4.17
CA GLU A 45 -10.70 -11.77 -4.98
C GLU A 45 -10.09 -13.04 -4.40
N PHE A 46 -8.86 -12.96 -3.86
CA PHE A 46 -8.14 -14.07 -3.25
C PHE A 46 -7.74 -13.76 -1.79
N PRO A 47 -8.69 -13.79 -0.83
CA PRO A 47 -8.43 -13.36 0.56
C PRO A 47 -7.37 -14.19 1.30
N LYS A 48 -7.07 -15.40 0.84
CA LYS A 48 -6.14 -16.35 1.47
C LYS A 48 -4.80 -16.50 0.74
N VAL A 49 -4.51 -15.65 -0.25
CA VAL A 49 -3.28 -15.76 -1.07
C VAL A 49 -1.98 -15.43 -0.31
N GLY A 50 -2.10 -14.87 0.90
CA GLY A 50 -0.96 -14.55 1.77
C GLY A 50 -0.80 -15.49 2.96
N HIS A 51 -1.34 -16.71 2.89
CA HIS A 51 -1.21 -17.74 3.94
C HIS A 51 0.12 -18.49 3.84
#